data_AF-A0A8D8N2J6-F1
#
_entry.id   AF-A0A8D8N2J6-F1
#
_cell.length_a   1.000
_cell.length_b   1.000
_cell.length_c   1.000
_cell.angle_alpha   90.00
_cell.angle_beta   90.00
_cell.angle_gamma   90.00
#
_symmetry.space_group_name_H-M   'P 1'
#
loop_
_entity.id
_entity.type
_entity.pdbx_description
1 polymer ?
#
loop_
_entity_poly.entity_id
_entity_poly.type
_entity_poly.pdbx_seq_one_letter_code
_entity_poly.pdbx_strand_id
1 'polypeptide(L)'
;LDHLQTSLSIPEGALPESLKINVFLAVMYDSKDTILVENQITHISPTVVCGPAKSSFSKPLILKVPHCAEDVGNWKISLFYKEEVTNCWKKIASSENDVPSPQAYIQLDLKNAYIMTRKLGKYILGGENLSPEVSVMKRLKIYMFGPSRKPETDFNIRVYILEDYPSALEHCSIIESRMGYFMIGQSSPFHFLNNKENLILRINCSGGWTSKQDTALQRIPFNHVWKNMSILHCEFQLQKLVNELPCLRVELAAEQENGTKVLITSVAFS
;
A
#
# COMPACT_ATOMS: atom_id res chain seq x y z
N LEU A 1 -2.02 10.46 13.39
CA LEU A 1 -0.87 9.63 12.98
C LEU A 1 -0.24 10.30 11.77
N ASP A 2 0.41 11.44 11.99
CA ASP A 2 0.68 12.40 10.91
C ASP A 2 1.71 11.88 9.92
N HIS A 3 2.72 11.15 10.41
CA HIS A 3 3.68 10.43 9.58
C HIS A 3 3.03 9.38 8.66
N LEU A 4 1.84 8.87 9.03
CA LEU A 4 1.03 7.94 8.22
C LEU A 4 -0.08 8.65 7.43
N GLN A 5 -0.15 9.98 7.48
CA GLN A 5 -1.19 10.79 6.85
C GLN A 5 -2.62 10.38 7.25
N THR A 6 -2.76 9.77 8.43
CA THR A 6 -4.02 9.24 8.95
C THR A 6 -4.43 10.01 10.21
N SER A 7 -5.67 10.49 10.26
CA SER A 7 -6.17 11.25 11.40
C SER A 7 -7.67 11.03 11.64
N LEU A 8 -8.10 11.25 12.88
CA LEU A 8 -9.50 11.19 13.28
C LEU A 8 -9.86 12.53 13.94
N SER A 9 -10.79 13.24 13.34
CA SER A 9 -11.31 14.52 13.85
C SER A 9 -12.66 14.29 14.51
N ILE A 10 -12.76 14.67 15.77
CA ILE A 10 -14.01 14.63 16.56
C ILE A 10 -14.46 16.07 16.74
N PRO A 11 -15.54 16.51 16.06
CA PRO A 11 -15.98 17.89 16.16
C PRO A 11 -16.56 18.19 17.54
N GLU A 12 -16.50 19.46 17.92
CA GLU A 12 -17.10 19.94 19.17
C GLU A 12 -18.59 19.60 19.23
N GLY A 13 -19.03 19.09 20.39
CA GLY A 13 -20.40 18.65 20.61
C GLY A 13 -20.77 17.33 19.94
N ALA A 14 -19.81 16.57 19.37
CA ALA A 14 -20.05 15.19 18.94
C ALA A 14 -20.31 14.23 20.11
N LEU A 15 -19.81 14.58 21.30
CA LEU A 15 -20.03 13.90 22.56
C LEU A 15 -20.71 14.87 23.56
N PRO A 16 -21.54 14.38 24.49
CA PRO A 16 -22.01 15.18 25.63
C PRO A 16 -20.84 15.69 26.47
N GLU A 17 -20.94 16.91 27.01
CA GLU A 17 -19.89 17.51 27.84
C GLU A 17 -19.54 16.67 29.09
N SER A 18 -20.50 15.92 29.61
CA SER A 18 -20.32 15.03 30.76
C SER A 18 -19.61 13.72 30.41
N LEU A 19 -19.52 13.36 29.13
CA LEU A 19 -18.97 12.07 28.69
C LEU A 19 -17.49 12.22 28.29
N LYS A 20 -16.64 11.44 28.94
CA LYS A 20 -15.22 11.31 28.57
C LYS A 20 -14.96 9.90 28.04
N ILE A 21 -14.33 9.81 26.88
CA ILE A 21 -13.91 8.54 26.28
C ILE A 21 -12.43 8.61 25.88
N ASN A 22 -11.73 7.48 26.02
CA ASN A 22 -10.36 7.35 25.54
C ASN A 22 -10.38 6.84 24.10
N VAL A 23 -10.09 7.72 23.15
CA VAL A 23 -10.10 7.38 21.73
C VAL A 23 -8.72 6.94 21.29
N PHE A 24 -8.66 5.91 20.45
CA PHE A 24 -7.43 5.51 19.75
C PHE A 24 -7.65 5.45 18.25
N LEU A 25 -6.54 5.56 17.52
CA LEU A 25 -6.45 5.40 16.07
C LEU A 25 -5.18 4.60 15.77
N ALA A 26 -5.31 3.57 14.94
CA ALA A 26 -4.21 2.70 14.53
C ALA A 26 -4.32 2.34 13.04
N VAL A 27 -3.16 2.11 12.41
CA VAL A 27 -3.06 1.48 11.10
C VAL A 27 -2.70 0.02 11.31
N MET A 28 -3.40 -0.87 10.62
CA MET A 28 -3.23 -2.33 10.74
C MET A 28 -2.44 -2.88 9.57
N TYR A 29 -1.54 -3.80 9.89
CA TYR A 29 -0.62 -4.45 8.96
C TYR A 29 -0.96 -5.92 8.68
N ASP A 30 -2.09 -6.39 9.21
CA ASP A 30 -2.50 -7.78 9.11
C ASP A 30 -3.00 -8.12 7.70
N SER A 31 -2.19 -8.91 6.98
CA SER A 31 -2.49 -9.36 5.61
C SER A 31 -3.60 -10.40 5.54
N LYS A 32 -4.06 -10.96 6.66
CA LYS A 32 -5.13 -11.96 6.69
C LYS A 32 -6.52 -11.34 6.76
N ASP A 33 -6.62 -10.05 7.10
CA ASP A 33 -7.90 -9.37 7.21
C ASP A 33 -8.31 -8.69 5.89
N THR A 34 -8.34 -9.49 4.83
CA THR A 34 -8.67 -9.01 3.48
C THR A 34 -10.18 -8.89 3.28
N ILE A 35 -10.57 -7.96 2.41
CA ILE A 35 -11.93 -7.88 1.91
C ILE A 35 -12.13 -9.06 0.95
N LEU A 36 -12.78 -10.13 1.40
CA LEU A 36 -13.13 -11.29 0.53
C LEU A 36 -14.32 -11.00 -0.39
N VAL A 37 -14.54 -9.75 -0.76
CA VAL A 37 -15.76 -9.31 -1.46
C VAL A 37 -15.43 -9.10 -2.93
N GLU A 38 -16.16 -9.81 -3.80
CA GLU A 38 -16.28 -9.63 -5.25
C GLU A 38 -14.95 -9.59 -6.05
N ASN A 39 -14.81 -10.46 -7.06
CA ASN A 39 -13.59 -10.61 -7.86
C ASN A 39 -13.06 -9.33 -8.54
N GLN A 40 -13.78 -8.21 -8.51
CA GLN A 40 -13.44 -6.96 -9.19
C GLN A 40 -12.85 -5.91 -8.24
N ILE A 41 -13.06 -6.05 -6.93
CA ILE A 41 -12.65 -5.04 -5.96
C ILE A 41 -11.19 -5.23 -5.58
N THR A 42 -10.46 -4.11 -5.53
CA THR A 42 -9.11 -4.04 -4.98
C THR A 42 -9.04 -3.03 -3.84
N HIS A 43 -8.21 -3.26 -2.83
CA HIS A 43 -7.95 -2.27 -1.80
C HIS A 43 -7.18 -1.08 -2.38
N ILE A 44 -7.49 0.11 -1.86
CA ILE A 44 -6.80 1.34 -2.27
C ILE A 44 -6.26 2.15 -1.08
N SER A 45 -6.58 1.77 0.16
CA SER A 45 -6.11 2.43 1.38
C SER A 45 -5.52 1.41 2.35
N PRO A 46 -4.75 1.84 3.36
CA PRO A 46 -4.46 0.99 4.50
C PRO A 46 -5.74 0.63 5.25
N THR A 47 -5.68 -0.48 6.00
CA THR A 47 -6.68 -0.84 6.99
C THR A 47 -6.48 0.01 8.24
N VAL A 48 -7.50 0.73 8.67
CA VAL A 48 -7.44 1.58 9.86
C VAL A 48 -8.45 1.14 10.91
N VAL A 49 -8.08 1.29 12.18
CA VAL A 49 -8.95 0.99 13.32
C VAL A 49 -9.00 2.21 14.22
N CYS A 50 -10.21 2.64 14.54
CA CYS A 50 -10.46 3.62 15.58
C CYS A 50 -11.45 3.07 16.60
N GLY A 51 -11.31 3.45 17.86
CA GLY A 51 -12.14 2.91 18.94
C GLY A 51 -12.22 3.82 20.15
N PRO A 52 -13.12 3.52 21.10
CA PRO A 52 -13.83 2.24 21.25
C PRO A 52 -15.12 2.16 20.39
N ALA A 53 -15.39 0.99 19.81
CA ALA A 53 -16.46 0.80 18.82
C ALA A 53 -17.89 1.05 19.34
N LYS A 54 -18.14 0.85 20.64
CA LYS A 54 -19.46 1.06 21.28
C LYS A 54 -19.76 2.52 21.63
N SER A 55 -19.02 3.46 21.05
CA SER A 55 -19.24 4.89 21.26
C SER A 55 -20.36 5.41 20.36
N SER A 56 -21.19 6.31 20.89
CA SER A 56 -22.22 6.99 20.11
C SER A 56 -21.86 8.47 19.96
N PHE A 57 -22.07 9.02 18.77
CA PHE A 57 -21.76 10.41 18.44
C PHE A 57 -22.98 11.09 17.82
N SER A 58 -23.32 12.28 18.31
CA SER A 58 -24.42 13.10 17.79
C SER A 58 -24.07 13.71 16.43
N LYS A 59 -22.81 14.13 16.28
CA LYS A 59 -22.22 14.68 15.04
C LYS A 59 -21.30 13.66 14.39
N PRO A 60 -21.18 13.66 13.04
CA PRO A 60 -20.26 12.78 12.37
C PRO A 60 -18.80 13.15 12.66
N LEU A 61 -17.96 12.14 12.72
CA LEU A 61 -16.51 12.22 12.79
C LEU A 61 -15.93 12.27 11.38
N ILE A 62 -14.71 12.77 11.25
CA ILE A 62 -13.97 12.75 9.98
C ILE A 62 -12.71 11.90 10.15
N LEU A 63 -12.68 10.76 9.48
CA LEU A 63 -11.52 9.88 9.39
C LEU A 63 -10.80 10.16 8.07
N LYS A 64 -9.60 10.74 8.14
CA LYS A 64 -8.72 10.93 6.98
C LYS A 64 -7.80 9.73 6.84
N VAL A 65 -7.75 9.13 5.65
CA VAL A 65 -6.83 8.04 5.30
C VAL A 65 -6.19 8.29 3.93
N PRO A 66 -4.93 7.92 3.71
CA PRO A 66 -4.32 8.00 2.39
C PRO A 66 -4.88 6.90 1.45
N HIS A 67 -4.79 7.11 0.14
CA HIS A 67 -5.08 6.08 -0.86
C HIS A 67 -4.11 6.10 -2.04
N CYS A 68 -4.12 5.02 -2.83
CA CYS A 68 -3.30 4.86 -4.03
C CYS A 68 -4.07 4.93 -5.35
N ALA A 69 -5.38 5.16 -5.36
CA ALA A 69 -6.14 5.36 -6.61
C ALA A 69 -5.68 6.62 -7.38
N GLU A 70 -5.42 6.47 -8.68
CA GLU A 70 -5.24 7.56 -9.65
C GLU A 70 -6.49 7.79 -10.49
N ASP A 71 -6.63 8.98 -11.07
CA ASP A 71 -7.79 9.34 -11.90
C ASP A 71 -9.10 8.98 -11.19
N VAL A 72 -9.29 9.50 -9.98
CA VAL A 72 -10.36 9.08 -9.05
C VAL A 72 -11.76 9.06 -9.69
N GLY A 73 -12.03 9.92 -10.66
CA GLY A 73 -13.30 9.93 -11.42
C GLY A 73 -13.57 8.66 -12.24
N ASN A 74 -12.56 7.84 -12.51
CA ASN A 74 -12.69 6.55 -13.20
C ASN A 74 -13.00 5.39 -12.25
N TRP A 75 -12.97 5.63 -10.93
CA TRP A 75 -13.16 4.61 -9.92
C TRP A 75 -14.55 4.68 -9.30
N LYS A 76 -15.15 3.51 -9.12
CA LYS A 76 -16.20 3.31 -8.13
C LYS A 76 -15.55 2.94 -6.80
N ILE A 77 -15.66 3.82 -5.80
CA ILE A 77 -15.03 3.63 -4.49
C ILE A 77 -16.04 3.20 -3.45
N SER A 78 -15.73 2.13 -2.73
CA SER A 78 -16.54 1.56 -1.67
C SER A 78 -15.82 1.61 -0.31
N LEU A 79 -16.52 2.02 0.73
CA LEU A 79 -16.05 1.91 2.10
C LEU A 79 -16.54 0.62 2.73
N PHE A 80 -15.60 -0.17 3.25
CA PHE A 80 -15.88 -1.38 3.99
C PHE A 80 -15.66 -1.15 5.47
N TYR A 81 -16.56 -1.70 6.28
CA TYR A 81 -16.51 -1.71 7.73
C TYR A 81 -16.48 -3.16 8.23
N LYS A 82 -15.58 -3.47 9.17
CA LYS A 82 -15.52 -4.79 9.80
C LYS A 82 -16.56 -4.88 10.90
N GLU A 83 -17.59 -5.68 10.70
CA GLU A 83 -18.62 -5.90 11.71
C GLU A 83 -18.10 -6.78 12.85
N GLU A 84 -18.17 -6.30 14.09
CA GLU A 84 -17.62 -7.00 15.26
C GLU A 84 -18.27 -8.38 15.49
N VAL A 85 -19.59 -8.48 15.25
CA VAL A 85 -20.36 -9.70 15.56
C VAL A 85 -20.03 -10.83 14.59
N THR A 86 -20.03 -10.55 13.29
CA THR A 86 -19.79 -11.56 12.25
C THR A 86 -18.33 -11.70 11.88
N ASN A 87 -17.50 -10.74 12.28
CA ASN A 87 -16.11 -10.59 11.82
C ASN A 87 -16.00 -10.59 10.29
N CYS A 88 -16.99 -10.02 9.61
CA CYS A 88 -17.04 -9.88 8.15
C CYS A 88 -16.92 -8.42 7.73
N TRP A 89 -16.31 -8.19 6.56
CA TRP A 89 -16.32 -6.88 5.91
C TRP A 89 -17.68 -6.62 5.26
N LYS A 90 -18.28 -5.47 5.55
CA LYS A 90 -19.54 -5.03 4.93
C LYS A 90 -19.33 -3.72 4.19
N LYS A 91 -19.82 -3.63 2.95
CA LYS A 91 -19.89 -2.38 2.17
C LYS A 91 -20.95 -1.48 2.83
N ILE A 92 -20.53 -0.34 3.38
CA ILE A 92 -21.40 0.58 4.15
C ILE A 92 -21.58 1.95 3.49
N ALA A 93 -20.78 2.26 2.49
CA ALA A 93 -20.89 3.46 1.67
C ALA A 93 -20.21 3.23 0.32
N SER A 94 -20.57 4.02 -0.68
CA SER A 94 -20.04 3.98 -2.02
C SER A 94 -20.13 5.36 -2.67
N SER A 95 -19.16 5.72 -3.52
CA SER A 95 -19.16 6.97 -4.30
C SER A 95 -20.38 7.08 -5.22
N GLU A 96 -20.85 5.95 -5.73
CA GLU A 96 -21.99 5.85 -6.64
C GLU A 96 -23.35 5.85 -5.92
N ASN A 97 -23.36 5.99 -4.60
CA ASN A 97 -24.56 5.97 -3.77
C ASN A 97 -25.46 4.73 -4.01
N ASP A 98 -24.85 3.60 -4.41
CA ASP A 98 -25.52 2.33 -4.68
C ASP A 98 -25.77 1.47 -3.42
N VAL A 99 -25.54 2.05 -2.23
CA VAL A 99 -25.85 1.42 -0.94
C VAL A 99 -27.20 1.94 -0.45
N PRO A 100 -28.24 1.08 -0.25
CA PRO A 100 -29.60 1.53 0.09
C PRO A 100 -29.75 2.32 1.39
N SER A 101 -28.80 2.20 2.33
CA SER A 101 -28.79 2.92 3.61
C SER A 101 -27.35 3.20 4.03
N PRO A 102 -26.70 4.20 3.43
CA PRO A 102 -25.28 4.47 3.66
C PRO A 102 -25.05 4.92 5.11
N GLN A 103 -24.02 4.36 5.75
CA GLN A 103 -23.66 4.67 7.14
C GLN A 103 -22.46 5.62 7.25
N ALA A 104 -21.94 6.04 6.11
CA ALA A 104 -20.84 6.97 5.99
C ALA A 104 -20.90 7.68 4.63
N TYR A 105 -20.14 8.77 4.50
CA TYR A 105 -19.89 9.44 3.23
C TYR A 105 -18.39 9.46 2.95
N ILE A 106 -18.03 9.36 1.68
CA ILE A 106 -16.64 9.33 1.21
C ILE A 106 -16.42 10.58 0.36
N GLN A 107 -15.43 11.39 0.72
CA GLN A 107 -14.91 12.45 -0.13
C GLN A 107 -13.45 12.15 -0.44
N LEU A 108 -13.05 12.26 -1.69
CA LEU A 108 -11.69 11.97 -2.14
C LEU A 108 -11.02 13.26 -2.61
N ASP A 109 -9.74 13.41 -2.25
CA ASP A 109 -8.81 14.28 -2.95
C ASP A 109 -7.84 13.42 -3.79
N LEU A 110 -6.73 13.99 -4.27
CA LEU A 110 -5.76 13.25 -5.07
C LEU A 110 -5.08 12.11 -4.30
N LYS A 111 -4.87 12.25 -2.99
CA LYS A 111 -4.06 11.33 -2.16
C LYS A 111 -4.76 10.81 -0.91
N ASN A 112 -5.87 11.41 -0.51
CA ASN A 112 -6.55 11.13 0.75
C ASN A 112 -8.04 11.01 0.54
N ALA A 113 -8.63 10.12 1.32
CA ALA A 113 -10.05 10.01 1.52
C ALA A 113 -10.43 10.59 2.88
N TYR A 114 -11.56 11.27 2.92
CA TYR A 114 -12.20 11.81 4.10
C TYR A 114 -13.51 11.06 4.29
N ILE A 115 -13.55 10.22 5.32
CA ILE A 115 -14.68 9.36 5.65
C ILE A 115 -15.46 10.05 6.75
N MET A 116 -16.67 10.49 6.42
CA MET A 116 -17.60 11.07 7.38
C MET A 116 -18.51 9.98 7.95
N THR A 117 -18.37 9.63 9.23
CA THR A 117 -19.14 8.55 9.87
C THR A 117 -19.42 8.83 11.33
N ARG A 118 -20.46 8.20 11.91
CA ARG A 118 -20.75 8.27 13.35
C ARG A 118 -20.27 7.03 14.12
N LYS A 119 -19.64 6.07 13.44
CA LYS A 119 -19.17 4.84 14.04
C LYS A 119 -17.65 4.89 14.20
N LEU A 120 -17.16 4.34 15.29
CA LEU A 120 -15.76 3.94 15.42
C LEU A 120 -15.68 2.45 15.12
N GLY A 121 -14.57 2.02 14.54
CA GLY A 121 -14.30 0.61 14.27
C GLY A 121 -13.21 0.46 13.23
N LYS A 122 -13.28 -0.62 12.45
CA LYS A 122 -12.25 -0.98 11.48
C LYS A 122 -12.74 -0.74 10.05
N TYR A 123 -11.95 0.01 9.28
CA TYR A 123 -12.31 0.51 7.95
C TYR A 123 -11.21 0.22 6.94
N ILE A 124 -11.62 0.07 5.67
CA ILE A 124 -10.75 0.01 4.50
C ILE A 124 -11.52 0.50 3.27
N LEU A 125 -10.84 1.15 2.34
CA LEU A 125 -11.39 1.52 1.04
C LEU A 125 -11.04 0.47 -0.01
N GLY A 126 -12.07 0.04 -0.73
CA GLY A 126 -11.94 -0.73 -1.95
C GLY A 126 -12.35 0.09 -3.17
N GLY A 127 -11.80 -0.23 -4.32
CA GLY A 127 -12.13 0.38 -5.60
C GLY A 127 -12.29 -0.65 -6.70
N GLU A 128 -13.16 -0.34 -7.64
CA GLU A 128 -13.33 -1.05 -8.91
C GLU A 128 -13.52 -0.03 -10.04
N ASN A 129 -13.52 -0.50 -11.29
CA ASN A 129 -13.78 0.36 -12.43
C ASN A 129 -15.19 0.95 -12.33
N LEU A 130 -15.35 2.25 -12.63
CA LEU A 130 -16.65 2.90 -12.63
C LEU A 130 -17.62 2.24 -13.64
N SER A 131 -17.10 1.87 -14.81
CA SER A 131 -17.80 1.07 -15.81
C SER A 131 -16.83 0.11 -16.52
N PRO A 132 -17.32 -0.92 -17.23
CA PRO A 132 -16.47 -1.88 -17.94
C PRO A 132 -15.52 -1.26 -18.98
N GLU A 133 -15.88 -0.10 -19.53
CA GLU A 133 -15.14 0.60 -20.59
C GLU A 133 -14.03 1.51 -20.02
N VAL A 134 -14.09 1.83 -18.73
CA VAL A 134 -13.16 2.74 -18.08
C VAL A 134 -12.07 1.92 -17.38
N SER A 135 -10.80 2.22 -17.69
CA SER A 135 -9.67 1.62 -16.98
C SER A 135 -9.27 2.48 -15.78
N VAL A 136 -8.69 1.82 -14.77
CA VAL A 136 -8.27 2.43 -13.52
C VAL A 136 -6.83 2.07 -13.21
N MET A 137 -6.16 2.91 -12.42
CA MET A 137 -4.74 2.76 -12.13
C MET A 137 -4.42 3.01 -10.66
N LYS A 138 -3.50 2.23 -10.11
CA LYS A 138 -2.92 2.46 -8.78
C LYS A 138 -1.59 3.18 -8.89
N ARG A 139 -1.32 4.14 -8.01
CA ARG A 139 0.03 4.61 -7.69
C ARG A 139 0.78 3.59 -6.87
N LEU A 140 1.89 3.12 -7.40
CA LEU A 140 2.82 2.25 -6.71
C LEU A 140 4.19 2.92 -6.59
N LYS A 141 5.01 2.39 -5.70
CA LYS A 141 6.41 2.76 -5.53
C LYS A 141 7.23 1.51 -5.21
N ILE A 142 8.43 1.46 -5.75
CA ILE A 142 9.35 0.35 -5.53
C ILE A 142 10.42 0.76 -4.53
N TYR A 143 10.74 -0.16 -3.61
CA TYR A 143 11.80 0.00 -2.63
C TYR A 143 12.75 -1.19 -2.67
N MET A 144 14.05 -0.92 -2.68
CA MET A 144 15.09 -1.94 -2.66
C MET A 144 15.75 -1.95 -1.29
N PHE A 145 15.85 -3.14 -0.69
CA PHE A 145 16.53 -3.38 0.57
C PHE A 145 17.71 -4.32 0.37
N GLY A 146 18.82 -3.99 1.02
CA GLY A 146 20.05 -4.80 1.05
C GLY A 146 20.59 -4.93 2.47
N PRO A 147 21.59 -5.79 2.70
CA PRO A 147 22.16 -6.02 4.02
C PRO A 147 22.80 -4.73 4.57
N SER A 148 22.67 -4.46 5.87
CA SER A 148 23.16 -3.20 6.50
C SER A 148 24.68 -3.08 6.55
N ARG A 149 25.39 -4.17 6.32
CA ARG A 149 26.85 -4.22 6.25
C ARG A 149 27.26 -4.63 4.85
N LYS A 150 28.42 -4.16 4.40
CA LYS A 150 28.98 -4.55 3.11
C LYS A 150 29.10 -6.08 3.07
N PRO A 151 28.44 -6.76 2.12
CA PRO A 151 28.44 -8.21 2.07
C PRO A 151 29.80 -8.75 1.61
N GLU A 152 30.29 -9.79 2.28
CA GLU A 152 31.55 -10.46 1.93
C GLU A 152 31.34 -11.62 0.94
N THR A 153 30.11 -12.12 0.83
CA THR A 153 29.66 -13.24 0.00
C THR A 153 28.43 -12.84 -0.82
N ASP A 154 27.96 -13.74 -1.67
CA ASP A 154 26.65 -13.62 -2.34
C ASP A 154 25.55 -13.23 -1.34
N PHE A 155 24.63 -12.38 -1.80
CA PHE A 155 23.52 -11.87 -0.98
C PHE A 155 22.30 -11.55 -1.85
N ASN A 156 21.14 -11.40 -1.20
CA ASN A 156 19.89 -11.05 -1.86
C ASN A 156 19.57 -9.57 -1.68
N ILE A 157 19.13 -8.93 -2.77
CA ILE A 157 18.39 -7.66 -2.71
C ILE A 157 16.90 -8.00 -2.68
N ARG A 158 16.17 -7.41 -1.74
CA ARG A 158 14.71 -7.52 -1.64
C ARG A 158 14.06 -6.31 -2.27
N VAL A 159 13.21 -6.55 -3.25
CA VAL A 159 12.51 -5.52 -4.01
C VAL A 159 11.04 -5.57 -3.65
N TYR A 160 10.54 -4.52 -3.02
CA TYR A 160 9.17 -4.37 -2.59
C TYR A 160 8.38 -3.53 -3.57
N ILE A 161 7.17 -3.97 -3.90
CA ILE A 161 6.22 -3.25 -4.75
C ILE A 161 5.07 -2.83 -3.85
N LEU A 162 5.03 -1.56 -3.49
CA LEU A 162 4.13 -1.05 -2.47
C LEU A 162 3.18 -0.01 -3.05
N GLU A 163 1.97 0.08 -2.52
CA GLU A 163 1.11 1.22 -2.74
C GLU A 163 1.78 2.51 -2.25
N ASP A 164 1.55 3.62 -2.97
CA ASP A 164 2.14 4.91 -2.63
C ASP A 164 1.41 5.61 -1.46
N TYR A 165 1.54 5.04 -0.27
CA TYR A 165 1.19 5.68 1.01
C TYR A 165 2.16 5.28 2.13
N PRO A 166 2.36 6.14 3.15
CA PRO A 166 3.50 5.98 4.07
C PRO A 166 3.51 4.69 4.90
N SER A 167 2.33 4.20 5.29
CA SER A 167 2.21 3.00 6.12
C SER A 167 2.69 1.72 5.43
N ALA A 168 2.67 1.67 4.09
CA ALA A 168 3.22 0.53 3.37
C ALA A 168 4.76 0.45 3.55
N LEU A 169 5.45 1.58 3.39
CA LEU A 169 6.90 1.67 3.59
C LEU A 169 7.28 1.45 5.05
N GLU A 170 6.52 2.01 6.00
CA GLU A 170 6.80 1.82 7.43
C GLU A 170 6.79 0.33 7.79
N HIS A 171 5.73 -0.39 7.40
CA HIS A 171 5.61 -1.83 7.68
C HIS A 171 6.77 -2.62 7.08
N CYS A 172 7.10 -2.36 5.81
CA CYS A 172 8.24 -2.96 5.13
C CYS A 172 9.57 -2.69 5.84
N SER A 173 9.81 -1.45 6.27
CA SER A 173 11.05 -1.04 6.94
C SER A 173 11.21 -1.70 8.31
N ILE A 174 10.12 -1.89 9.06
CA ILE A 174 10.11 -2.60 10.35
C ILE A 174 10.49 -4.07 10.15
N ILE A 175 9.99 -4.72 9.10
CA ILE A 175 10.31 -6.11 8.77
C ILE A 175 11.80 -6.24 8.40
N GLU A 176 12.27 -5.41 7.48
CA GLU A 176 13.63 -5.51 6.93
C GLU A 176 14.71 -5.16 7.96
N SER A 177 14.47 -4.13 8.78
CA SER A 177 15.41 -3.75 9.86
C SER A 177 15.64 -4.87 10.87
N ARG A 178 14.61 -5.67 11.19
CA ARG A 178 14.74 -6.85 12.08
C ARG A 178 15.61 -7.96 11.48
N MET A 179 15.72 -8.01 10.16
CA MET A 179 16.57 -8.96 9.44
C MET A 179 17.95 -8.38 9.13
N GLY A 180 18.27 -7.18 9.61
CA GLY A 180 19.54 -6.52 9.37
C GLY A 180 19.65 -5.92 7.97
N TYR A 181 18.53 -5.60 7.32
CA TYR A 181 18.48 -4.95 6.02
C TYR A 181 18.15 -3.46 6.14
N PHE A 182 18.57 -2.67 5.17
CA PHE A 182 18.29 -1.24 5.06
C PHE A 182 17.93 -0.87 3.62
N MET A 183 17.20 0.24 3.46
CA MET A 183 16.79 0.73 2.15
C MET A 183 18.00 1.26 1.38
N ILE A 184 18.29 0.64 0.25
CA ILE A 184 19.39 1.03 -0.66
C ILE A 184 18.88 1.85 -1.86
N GLY A 185 17.60 1.81 -2.19
CA GLY A 185 17.06 2.62 -3.29
C GLY A 185 15.54 2.63 -3.32
N GLN A 186 14.98 3.59 -4.06
CA GLN A 186 13.54 3.74 -4.26
C GLN A 186 13.24 4.33 -5.64
N SER A 187 12.06 4.05 -6.17
CA SER A 187 11.57 4.66 -7.41
C SER A 187 10.86 6.00 -7.16
N SER A 188 10.66 6.79 -8.22
CA SER A 188 9.53 7.72 -8.23
C SER A 188 8.20 6.94 -8.19
N PRO A 189 7.09 7.52 -7.70
CA PRO A 189 5.78 6.92 -7.90
C PRO A 189 5.52 6.64 -9.39
N PHE A 190 4.84 5.54 -9.69
CA PHE A 190 4.46 5.14 -11.04
C PHE A 190 3.06 4.52 -11.05
N HIS A 191 2.43 4.47 -12.22
CA HIS A 191 1.08 3.96 -12.37
C HIS A 191 1.08 2.51 -12.84
N PHE A 192 0.33 1.67 -12.12
CA PHE A 192 0.06 0.29 -12.50
C PHE A 192 -1.41 0.17 -12.92
N LEU A 193 -1.64 -0.25 -14.15
CA LEU A 193 -2.95 -0.26 -14.80
C LEU A 193 -3.72 -1.54 -14.49
N ASN A 194 -5.04 -1.43 -14.37
CA ASN A 194 -5.96 -2.57 -14.40
C ASN A 194 -6.14 -3.10 -15.83
N ASN A 195 -5.07 -3.57 -16.46
CA ASN A 195 -5.05 -4.11 -17.82
C ASN A 195 -4.80 -5.63 -17.87
N LYS A 196 -4.72 -6.28 -16.70
CA LYS A 196 -4.43 -7.72 -16.53
C LYS A 196 -3.02 -8.15 -16.94
N GLU A 197 -2.15 -7.20 -17.31
CA GLU A 197 -0.76 -7.47 -17.65
C GLU A 197 0.15 -7.53 -16.43
N ASN A 198 1.18 -8.36 -16.54
CA ASN A 198 2.14 -8.62 -15.47
C ASN A 198 3.10 -7.44 -15.27
N LEU A 199 3.62 -7.31 -14.05
CA LEU A 199 4.76 -6.42 -13.78
C LEU A 199 6.06 -7.19 -14.02
N ILE A 200 6.94 -6.64 -14.83
CA ILE A 200 8.26 -7.21 -15.12
C ILE A 200 9.31 -6.38 -14.40
N LEU A 201 10.13 -7.05 -13.59
CA LEU A 201 11.28 -6.47 -12.92
C LEU A 201 12.55 -7.01 -13.55
N ARG A 202 13.50 -6.12 -13.81
CA ARG A 202 14.83 -6.47 -14.31
C ARG A 202 15.90 -5.75 -13.51
N ILE A 203 16.79 -6.50 -12.87
CA ILE A 203 17.91 -5.95 -12.13
C ILE A 203 19.21 -6.11 -12.93
N ASN A 204 20.07 -5.12 -12.84
CA ASN A 204 21.45 -5.19 -13.26
C ASN A 204 22.33 -4.59 -12.14
N CYS A 205 23.56 -5.05 -12.02
CA CYS A 205 24.49 -4.47 -11.07
C CYS A 205 25.92 -4.44 -11.59
N SER A 206 26.72 -3.57 -10.97
CA SER A 206 28.15 -3.47 -11.19
C SER A 206 28.86 -3.09 -9.89
N GLY A 207 30.19 -2.96 -9.94
CA GLY A 207 30.99 -2.66 -8.74
C GLY A 207 31.41 -3.92 -7.97
N GLY A 208 31.80 -4.96 -8.69
CA GLY A 208 32.32 -6.22 -8.12
C GLY A 208 31.26 -7.29 -7.93
N TRP A 209 30.05 -7.02 -8.42
CA TRP A 209 28.90 -7.90 -8.34
C TRP A 209 28.29 -8.12 -9.72
N THR A 210 27.60 -9.25 -9.88
CA THR A 210 26.73 -9.52 -11.02
C THR A 210 25.41 -10.10 -10.54
N SER A 211 24.31 -9.83 -11.24
CA SER A 211 23.02 -10.46 -10.98
C SER A 211 23.02 -11.89 -11.53
N LYS A 212 22.58 -12.87 -10.74
CA LYS A 212 22.43 -14.24 -11.21
C LYS A 212 21.40 -14.31 -12.33
N GLN A 213 21.78 -14.83 -13.50
CA GLN A 213 21.00 -14.76 -14.75
C GLN A 213 19.56 -15.25 -14.59
N ASP A 214 19.35 -16.37 -13.89
CA ASP A 214 18.02 -16.96 -13.69
C ASP A 214 17.09 -16.11 -12.80
N THR A 215 17.66 -15.20 -12.00
CA THR A 215 16.90 -14.35 -11.07
C THR A 215 16.84 -12.90 -11.53
N ALA A 216 17.63 -12.52 -12.55
CA ALA A 216 17.80 -11.13 -12.97
C ALA A 216 16.54 -10.53 -13.62
N LEU A 217 15.63 -11.37 -14.11
CA LEU A 217 14.30 -11.00 -14.61
C LEU A 217 13.24 -11.74 -13.82
N GLN A 218 12.28 -11.02 -13.26
CA GLN A 218 11.13 -11.62 -12.60
C GLN A 218 9.83 -11.07 -13.17
N ARG A 219 8.87 -11.97 -13.43
CA ARG A 219 7.53 -11.63 -13.90
C ARG A 219 6.55 -11.86 -12.76
N ILE A 220 5.95 -10.79 -12.29
CA ILE A 220 4.99 -10.81 -11.18
C ILE A 220 3.58 -10.83 -11.77
N PRO A 221 2.77 -11.85 -11.44
CA PRO A 221 1.38 -11.94 -11.89
C PRO A 221 0.58 -10.67 -11.57
N PHE A 222 -0.22 -10.19 -12.52
CA PHE A 222 -1.09 -9.02 -12.34
C PHE A 222 -1.85 -9.05 -11.01
N ASN A 223 -2.52 -10.16 -10.69
CA ASN A 223 -3.33 -10.29 -9.47
C ASN A 223 -2.50 -10.19 -8.18
N HIS A 224 -1.21 -10.54 -8.21
CA HIS A 224 -0.32 -10.40 -7.05
C HIS A 224 0.01 -8.93 -6.77
N VAL A 225 0.06 -8.07 -7.80
CA VAL A 225 0.25 -6.63 -7.63
C VAL A 225 -1.09 -5.94 -7.36
N TRP A 226 -2.13 -6.31 -8.11
CA TRP A 226 -3.41 -5.62 -8.07
C TRP A 226 -4.20 -5.89 -6.80
N LYS A 227 -4.30 -7.14 -6.34
CA LYS A 227 -5.25 -7.56 -5.28
C LYS A 227 -4.61 -7.94 -3.96
N ASN A 228 -3.29 -8.08 -3.91
CA ASN A 228 -2.64 -8.64 -2.73
C ASN A 228 -2.53 -7.59 -1.62
N MET A 229 -3.09 -7.91 -0.46
CA MET A 229 -2.99 -7.11 0.76
C MET A 229 -1.73 -7.40 1.60
N SER A 230 -0.99 -8.46 1.25
CA SER A 230 0.29 -8.76 1.89
C SER A 230 1.42 -7.97 1.25
N ILE A 231 2.48 -7.71 2.04
CA ILE A 231 3.67 -7.06 1.51
C ILE A 231 4.32 -7.98 0.47
N LEU A 232 4.16 -7.63 -0.80
CA LEU A 232 4.78 -8.33 -1.90
C LEU A 232 6.24 -7.91 -2.06
N HIS A 233 7.14 -8.89 -2.15
CA HIS A 233 8.53 -8.66 -2.54
C HIS A 233 9.04 -9.75 -3.48
N CYS A 234 10.08 -9.39 -4.22
CA CYS A 234 10.91 -10.28 -5.01
C CYS A 234 12.33 -10.28 -4.45
N GLU A 235 13.02 -11.41 -4.51
CA GLU A 235 14.42 -11.51 -4.12
C GLU A 235 15.31 -11.68 -5.34
N PHE A 236 16.34 -10.85 -5.47
CA PHE A 236 17.34 -10.91 -6.54
C PHE A 236 18.69 -11.29 -5.94
N GLN A 237 19.25 -12.42 -6.39
CA GLN A 237 20.55 -12.88 -5.91
C GLN A 237 21.68 -12.18 -6.66
N LEU A 238 22.56 -11.51 -5.92
CA LEU A 238 23.81 -10.94 -6.44
C LEU A 238 24.99 -11.83 -6.07
N GLN A 239 25.84 -12.09 -7.07
CA GLN A 239 27.03 -12.90 -6.94
C GLN A 239 28.28 -12.04 -6.91
N LYS A 240 29.20 -12.36 -6.00
CA LYS A 240 30.46 -11.63 -5.89
C LYS A 240 31.42 -12.06 -7.00
N LEU A 241 31.94 -11.09 -7.74
CA LEU A 241 32.93 -11.31 -8.79
C LEU A 241 34.34 -10.97 -8.33
N VAL A 242 34.51 -9.84 -7.62
CA VAL A 242 35.84 -9.32 -7.23
C VAL A 242 35.77 -8.74 -5.83
N ASN A 243 36.84 -8.92 -5.04
CA ASN A 243 36.92 -8.44 -3.67
C ASN A 243 37.13 -6.92 -3.55
N GLU A 244 37.71 -6.26 -4.55
CA GLU A 244 38.20 -4.89 -4.47
C GLU A 244 37.48 -3.92 -5.41
N LEU A 245 36.20 -3.66 -5.16
CA LEU A 245 35.51 -2.50 -5.72
C LEU A 245 34.81 -1.69 -4.62
N PRO A 246 34.83 -0.34 -4.73
CA PRO A 246 34.48 0.54 -3.61
C PRO A 246 32.99 0.43 -3.25
N CYS A 247 32.10 0.40 -4.23
CA CYS A 247 30.66 0.46 -4.03
C CYS A 247 29.89 -0.46 -4.99
N LEU A 248 28.74 -0.94 -4.54
CA LEU A 248 27.75 -1.61 -5.37
C LEU A 248 26.95 -0.55 -6.14
N ARG A 249 26.81 -0.74 -7.45
CA ARG A 249 25.86 0.02 -8.28
C ARG A 249 24.75 -0.90 -8.73
N VAL A 250 23.51 -0.52 -8.48
CA VAL A 250 22.31 -1.29 -8.84
C VAL A 250 21.42 -0.46 -9.75
N GLU A 251 20.97 -1.07 -10.83
CA GLU A 251 19.94 -0.55 -11.71
C GLU A 251 18.76 -1.53 -11.70
N LEU A 252 17.57 -1.04 -11.37
CA LEU A 252 16.35 -1.83 -11.41
C LEU A 252 15.36 -1.15 -12.36
N ALA A 253 14.94 -1.86 -13.40
CA ALA A 253 13.85 -1.45 -14.26
C ALA A 253 12.58 -2.20 -13.89
N ALA A 254 11.47 -1.48 -13.81
CA ALA A 254 10.14 -2.07 -13.66
C ALA A 254 9.25 -1.59 -14.81
N GLU A 255 8.58 -2.51 -15.48
CA GLU A 255 7.72 -2.23 -16.62
C GLU A 255 6.46 -3.09 -16.59
N GLN A 256 5.32 -2.48 -16.89
CA GLN A 256 4.09 -3.17 -17.21
C GLN A 256 3.85 -3.03 -18.71
N GLU A 257 3.42 -4.11 -19.36
CA GLU A 257 3.06 -4.05 -20.78
C GLU A 257 1.90 -3.06 -20.99
N ASN A 258 2.03 -2.18 -21.99
CA ASN A 258 1.13 -1.05 -22.23
C ASN A 258 0.97 -0.09 -21.04
N GLY A 259 1.98 -0.03 -20.16
CA GLY A 259 1.96 0.78 -18.95
C GLY A 259 3.22 1.59 -18.72
N THR A 260 3.40 2.03 -17.48
CA THR A 260 4.55 2.86 -17.10
C THR A 260 5.82 2.02 -16.99
N LYS A 261 6.93 2.59 -17.44
CA LYS A 261 8.28 2.09 -17.15
C LYS A 261 8.97 3.03 -16.16
N VAL A 262 9.54 2.47 -15.11
CA VAL A 262 10.31 3.21 -14.11
C VAL A 262 11.70 2.58 -13.95
N LEU A 263 12.70 3.45 -13.81
CA LEU A 263 14.10 3.07 -13.59
C LEU A 263 14.55 3.58 -12.22
N ILE A 264 15.22 2.72 -11.47
CA ILE A 264 15.84 3.05 -10.20
C ILE A 264 17.34 2.84 -10.37
N THR A 265 18.13 3.85 -10.02
CA THR A 265 19.58 3.74 -9.92
C THR A 265 19.99 4.00 -8.48
N SER A 266 20.89 3.17 -7.97
CA SER A 266 21.36 3.25 -6.59
C SER A 266 22.84 2.93 -6.50
N VAL A 267 23.51 3.61 -5.57
CA VAL A 267 24.87 3.31 -5.14
C VAL A 267 24.81 2.96 -3.66
N ALA A 268 25.34 1.80 -3.28
CA ALA A 268 25.37 1.30 -1.91
C ALA A 268 26.76 0.82 -1.51
N PHE A 269 27.02 0.73 -0.20
CA PHE A 269 28.27 0.21 0.38
C PHE A 269 29.53 1.00 0.02
N SER A 270 29.38 2.28 -0.33
CA SER A 270 30.49 3.22 -0.51
C SER A 270 31.22 3.54 0.78
#